data_AF-A0AAI8MNF7-F1
#
_entry.id   AF-A0AAI8MNF7-F1
#
_cell.length_a   1.000
_cell.length_b   1.000
_cell.length_c   1.000
_cell.angle_alpha   90.00
_cell.angle_beta   90.00
_cell.angle_gamma   90.00
#
_symmetry.space_group_name_H-M   'P 1'
#
loop_
_entity.id
_entity.type
_entity.pdbx_description
1 polymer ?
#
loop_
_entity_poly.entity_id
_entity_poly.type
_entity_poly.pdbx_seq_one_letter_code
_entity_poly.pdbx_strand_id
1 'polypeptide(L)'
;MSNKENTQEYSKDTLRIQIVDFKDNPIENAEVILLAMGQREGQKIALPNKTNSQGETLFNLQGYIKNINRFEITINHPDYYSYPINRNRKICRSYEYGRLCVESFDKIPTFYFNGKMLNISQCPNPTKKYALKNLLNQDSNNQTQKEYYIQLQSNQKSFNIYKDGNLTQESEYILSLETATQTKSNQIQHTQQIRQTQDLQPESALSQSNTNTILSFDSKENLEQFTKDIQEIIIKDKKKGNTKLVHRFIIDYDMPFVFLNKDIGRVNIADLPYSSISQEILTNKLESDKLYIVKSWFNEQVVGMNDVRKISLQTIDIINRKDMSKNPLIYKALDKLIEDYKVYKDNFPQEYYVEFGRYMVESGIQEKTGILYIKILETLIECCELITDSLMFGDKEYKNGGIAIFHLYENYVSKFEGDENGLDKVSHFLFSTLMAFRDNVIVANIASVGNEIVDYLSLNAKKAYNKLFNNKIENYGTGFDKGDIKANNAGISYGAELKERVIKGLFQ
;
A
#
# COMPACT_ATOMS: atom_id res chain seq x y z
N MET A 1 34.83 -8.70 -10.29
CA MET A 1 35.00 -10.16 -10.46
C MET A 1 34.50 -10.53 -11.86
N SER A 2 35.15 -11.49 -12.52
CA SER A 2 35.27 -11.67 -13.98
C SER A 2 33.96 -11.73 -14.79
N ASN A 3 33.87 -10.92 -15.84
CA ASN A 3 33.02 -11.18 -17.00
C ASN A 3 33.49 -12.48 -17.67
N LYS A 4 32.80 -13.58 -17.43
CA LYS A 4 32.88 -14.75 -18.32
C LYS A 4 32.17 -14.36 -19.61
N GLU A 5 32.94 -14.04 -20.64
CA GLU A 5 32.44 -14.02 -22.01
C GLU A 5 31.79 -15.38 -22.31
N ASN A 6 30.50 -15.35 -22.60
CA ASN A 6 29.74 -16.49 -23.09
C ASN A 6 30.35 -16.89 -24.45
N THR A 7 31.30 -17.82 -24.43
CA THR A 7 32.08 -18.31 -25.58
C THR A 7 31.29 -19.37 -26.34
N GLN A 8 30.08 -19.02 -26.75
CA GLN A 8 29.36 -19.79 -27.76
C GLN A 8 29.81 -19.25 -29.12
N GLU A 9 30.50 -20.08 -29.92
CA GLU A 9 30.88 -19.71 -31.28
C GLU A 9 29.64 -19.67 -32.18
N TYR A 10 29.27 -18.48 -32.64
CA TYR A 10 28.16 -18.31 -33.58
C TYR A 10 28.69 -18.29 -35.02
N SER A 11 27.91 -18.84 -35.94
CA SER A 11 28.23 -18.80 -37.37
C SER A 11 28.41 -17.35 -37.86
N LYS A 12 29.28 -17.16 -38.86
CA LYS A 12 29.47 -15.88 -39.55
C LYS A 12 28.16 -15.33 -40.17
N ASP A 13 27.22 -16.22 -40.44
CA ASP A 13 25.92 -15.84 -41.00
C ASP A 13 24.87 -15.50 -39.92
N THR A 14 25.22 -15.49 -38.63
CA THR A 14 24.28 -15.22 -37.54
C THR A 14 24.46 -13.83 -36.96
N LEU A 15 23.40 -13.02 -37.03
CA LEU A 15 23.28 -11.74 -36.34
C LEU A 15 22.71 -11.97 -34.94
N ARG A 16 23.45 -11.52 -33.91
CA ARG A 16 22.99 -11.48 -32.52
C ARG A 16 22.50 -10.08 -32.21
N ILE A 17 21.27 -9.94 -31.74
CA ILE A 17 20.69 -8.65 -31.40
C ILE A 17 20.27 -8.67 -29.95
N GLN A 18 20.66 -7.65 -29.19
CA GLN A 18 20.13 -7.39 -27.86
C GLN A 18 19.39 -6.05 -27.88
N ILE A 19 18.16 -6.08 -27.36
CA ILE A 19 17.28 -4.93 -27.24
C ILE A 19 17.15 -4.60 -25.75
N VAL A 20 17.55 -3.40 -25.38
CA VAL A 20 17.56 -2.92 -24.00
C VAL A 20 16.83 -1.59 -23.86
N ASP A 21 16.43 -1.24 -22.64
CA ASP A 21 15.97 0.11 -22.32
C ASP A 21 17.15 1.09 -22.08
N PHE A 22 16.86 2.35 -21.76
CA PHE A 22 17.88 3.37 -21.49
C PHE A 22 18.71 3.13 -20.22
N LYS A 23 18.32 2.18 -19.37
CA LYS A 23 19.02 1.76 -18.16
C LYS A 23 19.72 0.41 -18.33
N ASP A 24 19.85 -0.06 -19.58
CA ASP A 24 20.41 -1.35 -19.94
C ASP A 24 19.61 -2.57 -19.43
N ASN A 25 18.32 -2.40 -19.11
CA ASN A 25 17.46 -3.54 -18.78
C ASN A 25 17.02 -4.27 -20.06
N PRO A 26 17.03 -5.61 -20.09
CA PRO A 26 16.45 -6.42 -21.15
C PRO A 26 14.99 -6.06 -21.51
N ILE A 27 14.70 -5.89 -22.80
CA ILE A 27 13.32 -5.79 -23.30
C ILE A 27 12.89 -7.16 -23.83
N GLU A 28 12.07 -7.87 -23.05
CA GLU A 28 11.53 -9.18 -23.40
C GLU A 28 10.32 -9.09 -24.35
N ASN A 29 10.06 -10.13 -25.14
CA ASN A 29 8.88 -10.27 -26.00
C ASN A 29 8.71 -9.19 -27.09
N ALA A 30 9.78 -8.48 -27.46
CA ALA A 30 9.77 -7.53 -28.56
C ALA A 30 9.91 -8.26 -29.90
N GLU A 31 9.04 -7.94 -30.85
CA GLU A 31 9.22 -8.34 -32.25
C GLU A 31 10.26 -7.43 -32.90
N VAL A 32 11.35 -8.00 -33.41
CA VAL A 32 12.46 -7.24 -34.00
C VAL A 32 12.33 -7.21 -35.52
N ILE A 33 12.48 -6.03 -36.12
CA ILE A 33 12.36 -5.81 -37.55
C ILE A 33 13.63 -5.10 -38.05
N LEU A 34 14.29 -5.68 -39.06
CA LEU A 34 15.42 -5.06 -39.76
C LEU A 34 14.92 -4.26 -40.95
N LEU A 35 15.26 -2.97 -40.96
CA LEU A 35 15.15 -2.12 -42.15
C LEU A 35 16.45 -2.24 -42.93
N ALA A 36 16.54 -3.27 -43.76
CA ALA A 36 17.74 -3.63 -44.49
C ALA A 36 17.87 -2.82 -45.80
N MET A 37 19.09 -2.38 -46.09
CA MET A 37 19.41 -1.48 -47.20
C MET A 37 20.49 -2.08 -48.10
N GLY A 38 20.16 -2.28 -49.36
CA GLY A 38 21.07 -2.72 -50.41
C GLY A 38 21.60 -1.58 -51.29
N GLN A 39 22.30 -1.94 -52.38
CA GLN A 39 22.80 -0.96 -53.35
C GLN A 39 21.67 -0.33 -54.21
N ARG A 40 20.52 -1.00 -54.36
CA ARG A 40 19.44 -0.56 -55.25
C ARG A 40 18.05 -0.52 -54.59
N GLU A 41 17.78 -1.37 -53.60
CA GLU A 41 16.47 -1.46 -52.93
C GLU A 41 16.62 -1.66 -51.41
N GLY A 42 15.59 -1.26 -50.67
CA GLY A 42 15.46 -1.49 -49.23
C GLY A 42 14.32 -2.46 -48.93
N GLN A 43 14.47 -3.27 -47.88
CA GLN A 43 13.50 -4.30 -47.49
C GLN A 43 13.26 -4.27 -45.97
N LYS A 44 12.04 -4.60 -45.55
CA LYS A 44 11.68 -4.81 -44.13
C LYS A 44 11.69 -6.31 -43.85
N ILE A 45 12.48 -6.75 -42.88
CA ILE A 45 12.61 -8.16 -42.52
C ILE A 45 12.21 -8.31 -41.06
N ALA A 46 11.04 -8.90 -40.80
CA ALA A 46 10.65 -9.29 -39.45
C ALA A 46 11.44 -10.54 -39.03
N LEU A 47 12.01 -10.54 -37.83
CA LEU A 47 12.71 -11.69 -37.29
C LEU A 47 11.71 -12.76 -36.87
N PRO A 48 12.07 -14.05 -37.01
CA PRO A 48 11.15 -15.15 -36.72
C PRO A 48 10.82 -15.27 -35.23
N ASN A 49 11.72 -14.83 -34.35
CA ASN A 49 11.58 -14.96 -32.90
C ASN A 49 11.59 -13.57 -32.24
N LYS A 50 10.69 -13.42 -31.26
CA LYS A 50 10.71 -12.30 -30.31
C LYS A 50 11.93 -12.40 -29.39
N THR A 51 12.28 -11.30 -28.74
CA THR A 51 13.36 -11.28 -27.73
C THR A 51 13.02 -12.16 -26.53
N ASN A 52 14.03 -12.84 -25.98
CA ASN A 52 13.91 -13.64 -24.76
C ASN A 52 14.01 -12.77 -23.49
N SER A 53 14.05 -13.39 -22.30
CA SER A 53 14.20 -12.71 -21.00
C SER A 53 15.49 -11.91 -20.83
N GLN A 54 16.50 -12.11 -21.69
CA GLN A 54 17.73 -11.31 -21.75
C GLN A 54 17.67 -10.21 -22.82
N GLY A 55 16.51 -10.02 -23.45
CA GLY A 55 16.31 -9.04 -24.51
C GLY A 55 16.99 -9.46 -25.81
N GLU A 56 17.41 -10.72 -25.93
CA GLU A 56 18.19 -11.20 -27.06
C GLU A 56 17.33 -11.93 -28.09
N THR A 57 17.68 -11.76 -29.37
CA THR A 57 17.19 -12.59 -30.47
C THR A 57 18.31 -12.90 -31.45
N LEU A 58 18.18 -14.01 -32.15
CA LEU A 58 19.14 -14.49 -33.15
C LEU A 58 18.50 -14.48 -34.52
N PHE A 59 19.24 -14.02 -35.52
CA PHE A 59 18.79 -14.01 -36.90
C PHE A 59 19.84 -14.58 -37.84
N ASN A 60 19.46 -15.60 -38.60
CA ASN A 60 20.31 -16.13 -39.66
C ASN A 60 20.17 -15.24 -40.91
N LEU A 61 21.24 -14.55 -41.26
CA LEU A 61 21.36 -13.68 -42.42
C LEU A 61 21.54 -14.47 -43.73
N GLN A 62 21.78 -15.79 -43.67
CA GLN A 62 21.99 -16.63 -44.84
C GLN A 62 20.80 -16.51 -45.82
N GLY A 63 21.10 -16.12 -47.06
CA GLY A 63 20.10 -15.80 -48.10
C GLY A 63 19.81 -14.30 -48.26
N TYR A 64 20.12 -13.47 -47.26
CA TYR A 64 19.92 -12.01 -47.29
C TYR A 64 21.21 -11.21 -47.55
N ILE A 65 22.39 -11.76 -47.21
CA ILE A 65 23.70 -11.08 -47.19
C ILE A 65 24.13 -10.49 -48.55
N LYS A 66 23.81 -11.14 -49.68
CA LYS A 66 24.31 -10.66 -50.99
C LYS A 66 23.81 -9.26 -51.36
N ASN A 67 22.69 -8.83 -50.77
CA ASN A 67 22.01 -7.59 -51.13
C ASN A 67 21.84 -6.61 -49.97
N ILE A 68 22.35 -6.89 -48.76
CA ILE A 68 22.24 -5.98 -47.61
C ILE A 68 23.63 -5.49 -47.20
N ASN A 69 23.87 -4.19 -47.34
CA ASN A 69 25.13 -3.59 -46.89
C ASN A 69 24.97 -2.92 -45.52
N ARG A 70 23.78 -2.41 -45.23
CA ARG A 70 23.47 -1.68 -44.00
C ARG A 70 22.08 -2.03 -43.51
N PHE A 71 21.83 -1.91 -42.23
CA PHE A 71 20.50 -2.07 -41.66
C PHE A 71 20.26 -1.10 -40.51
N GLU A 72 18.98 -0.81 -40.25
CA GLU A 72 18.52 -0.22 -38.99
C GLU A 72 17.67 -1.26 -38.26
N ILE A 73 17.71 -1.26 -36.93
CA ILE A 73 16.86 -2.11 -36.11
C ILE A 73 15.66 -1.30 -35.67
N THR A 74 14.49 -1.91 -35.77
CA THR A 74 13.24 -1.42 -35.20
C THR A 74 12.56 -2.54 -34.41
N ILE A 75 11.65 -2.18 -33.52
CA ILE A 75 10.87 -3.14 -32.76
C ILE A 75 9.38 -2.84 -32.83
N ASN A 76 8.58 -3.87 -32.59
CA ASN A 76 7.17 -3.76 -32.27
C ASN A 76 6.96 -4.31 -30.85
N HIS A 77 6.64 -3.40 -29.93
CA HIS A 77 6.42 -3.70 -28.51
C HIS A 77 5.45 -2.65 -27.92
N PRO A 78 4.47 -3.04 -27.09
CA PRO A 78 3.44 -2.11 -26.59
C PRO A 78 4.01 -0.97 -25.70
N ASP A 79 5.03 -1.26 -24.89
CA ASP A 79 5.60 -0.28 -23.95
C ASP A 79 6.79 0.54 -24.47
N TYR A 80 7.33 0.27 -25.66
CA TYR A 80 8.55 0.92 -26.16
C TYR A 80 8.37 1.52 -27.54
N TYR A 81 9.08 2.61 -27.82
CA TYR A 81 9.07 3.19 -29.17
C TYR A 81 9.66 2.21 -30.17
N SER A 82 9.14 2.21 -31.40
CA SER A 82 9.60 1.27 -32.43
C SER A 82 11.01 1.53 -32.95
N TYR A 83 11.58 2.70 -32.71
CA TYR A 83 12.92 3.08 -33.18
C TYR A 83 13.86 3.33 -31.99
N PRO A 84 15.14 2.95 -32.12
CA PRO A 84 16.11 3.10 -31.04
C PRO A 84 16.41 4.56 -30.74
N ILE A 85 16.92 4.82 -29.53
CA ILE A 85 17.33 6.14 -29.04
C ILE A 85 18.33 6.76 -30.01
N ASN A 86 19.33 5.99 -30.40
CA ASN A 86 20.38 6.39 -31.33
C ASN A 86 20.14 5.74 -32.69
N ARG A 87 19.42 6.43 -33.57
CA ARG A 87 19.09 5.92 -34.90
C ARG A 87 20.30 5.93 -35.82
N ASN A 88 21.10 4.87 -35.74
CA ASN A 88 22.31 4.68 -36.53
C ASN A 88 22.15 3.52 -37.50
N ARG A 89 22.61 3.73 -38.74
CA ARG A 89 22.73 2.65 -39.73
C ARG A 89 23.93 1.79 -39.38
N LYS A 90 23.70 0.51 -39.16
CA LYS A 90 24.74 -0.47 -38.88
C LYS A 90 25.24 -1.08 -40.17
N ILE A 91 26.54 -1.31 -40.25
CA ILE A 91 27.18 -2.01 -41.37
C ILE A 91 27.05 -3.51 -41.11
N CYS A 92 26.46 -4.25 -42.04
CA CYS A 92 26.24 -5.70 -41.90
C CYS A 92 27.55 -6.44 -41.58
N ARG A 93 28.62 -6.12 -42.33
CA ARG A 93 29.98 -6.68 -42.17
C ARG A 93 30.57 -6.59 -40.77
N SER A 94 30.19 -5.59 -39.98
CA SER A 94 30.69 -5.46 -38.61
C SER A 94 30.15 -6.56 -37.68
N TYR A 95 29.06 -7.21 -38.07
CA TYR A 95 28.33 -8.19 -37.25
C TYR A 95 28.30 -9.60 -37.86
N GLU A 96 28.76 -9.78 -39.10
CA GLU A 96 28.97 -11.06 -39.83
C GLU A 96 29.95 -12.06 -39.14
N TYR A 97 30.32 -11.83 -37.89
CA TYR A 97 31.17 -12.73 -37.11
C TYR A 97 30.54 -13.03 -35.73
N GLY A 98 29.21 -12.99 -35.65
CA GLY A 98 28.49 -13.25 -34.41
C GLY A 98 28.67 -12.16 -33.33
N ARG A 99 29.09 -10.95 -33.72
CA ARG A 99 29.20 -9.83 -32.76
C ARG A 99 27.82 -9.42 -32.27
N LEU A 100 27.74 -9.12 -30.98
CA LEU A 100 26.50 -8.65 -30.36
C LEU A 100 26.16 -7.24 -30.86
N CYS A 101 24.99 -7.11 -31.47
CA CYS A 101 24.41 -5.84 -31.84
C CYS A 101 23.43 -5.39 -30.76
N VAL A 102 23.89 -4.49 -29.88
CA VAL A 102 23.03 -3.88 -28.87
C VAL A 102 22.34 -2.65 -29.43
N GLU A 103 21.05 -2.51 -29.15
CA GLU A 103 20.27 -1.30 -29.42
C GLU A 103 19.38 -0.94 -28.23
N SER A 104 19.38 0.34 -27.88
CA SER A 104 18.63 0.87 -26.74
C SER A 104 17.38 1.60 -27.22
N PHE A 105 16.25 1.37 -26.55
CA PHE A 105 14.96 1.94 -26.89
C PHE A 105 14.37 2.74 -25.74
N ASP A 106 13.76 3.87 -26.07
CA ASP A 106 13.01 4.67 -25.09
C ASP A 106 11.66 3.99 -24.79
N LYS A 107 11.30 3.95 -23.52
CA LYS A 107 9.96 3.54 -23.09
C LYS A 107 8.95 4.61 -23.49
N ILE A 108 7.77 4.20 -23.95
CA ILE A 108 6.67 5.11 -24.24
C ILE A 108 6.19 5.69 -22.89
N PRO A 109 6.12 7.03 -22.74
CA PRO A 109 5.63 7.65 -21.53
C PRO A 109 4.20 7.17 -21.23
N THR A 110 4.01 6.62 -20.04
CA THR A 110 2.69 6.33 -19.49
C THR A 110 2.27 7.52 -18.63
N PHE A 111 1.06 8.01 -18.85
CA PHE A 111 0.49 9.10 -18.07
C PHE A 111 -0.27 8.54 -16.87
N TYR A 112 -0.16 9.21 -15.72
CA TYR A 112 -0.78 8.76 -14.49
C TYR A 112 -1.70 9.84 -13.92
N PHE A 113 -2.87 9.42 -13.46
CA PHE A 113 -3.78 10.22 -12.64
C PHE A 113 -3.89 9.58 -11.26
N ASN A 114 -3.76 10.39 -10.21
CA ASN A 114 -3.97 9.98 -8.83
C ASN A 114 -5.17 10.74 -8.28
N GLY A 115 -6.22 10.04 -7.88
CA GLY A 115 -7.51 10.61 -7.47
C GLY A 115 -7.53 11.47 -6.20
N LYS A 116 -6.48 12.22 -5.84
CA LYS A 116 -6.43 13.05 -4.61
C LYS A 116 -5.84 14.45 -4.79
N MET A 117 -6.31 15.33 -3.90
CA MET A 117 -5.79 16.67 -3.58
C MET A 117 -4.46 16.57 -2.79
N LEU A 118 -3.50 17.46 -3.06
CA LEU A 118 -2.09 17.44 -2.63
C LEU A 118 -1.80 17.75 -1.14
N ASN A 119 -0.69 17.18 -0.62
CA ASN A 119 0.44 17.99 -0.12
C ASN A 119 1.82 17.25 -0.06
N ILE A 120 2.83 17.95 -0.62
CA ILE A 120 4.31 17.89 -0.64
C ILE A 120 4.98 17.14 0.55
N SER A 121 6.01 16.26 0.47
CA SER A 121 7.38 16.48 -0.07
C SER A 121 8.30 15.23 0.00
N GLN A 122 9.22 15.14 -0.99
CA GLN A 122 10.57 14.52 -1.02
C GLN A 122 10.77 12.97 -0.90
N CYS A 123 10.38 12.22 -1.94
CA CYS A 123 11.30 11.29 -2.64
C CYS A 123 10.65 10.69 -3.90
N PRO A 124 11.45 10.30 -4.92
CA PRO A 124 11.01 10.18 -6.30
C PRO A 124 10.30 8.86 -6.53
N ASN A 125 9.02 8.89 -6.93
CA ASN A 125 8.51 7.80 -7.73
C ASN A 125 8.83 8.11 -9.20
N PRO A 126 9.85 7.47 -9.82
CA PRO A 126 10.30 7.80 -11.18
C PRO A 126 9.22 7.54 -12.26
N THR A 127 8.08 6.95 -11.90
CA THR A 127 6.97 6.67 -12.81
C THR A 127 5.94 7.81 -12.90
N LYS A 128 5.81 8.66 -11.87
CA LYS A 128 4.76 9.67 -11.76
C LYS A 128 5.33 11.07 -12.09
N LYS A 129 5.07 11.55 -13.31
CA LYS A 129 5.59 12.84 -13.83
C LYS A 129 4.63 14.04 -13.66
N TYR A 130 3.33 13.81 -13.50
CA TYR A 130 2.31 14.86 -13.51
C TYR A 130 1.29 14.65 -12.40
N ALA A 131 0.60 15.73 -12.00
CA ALA A 131 -0.52 15.70 -11.08
C ALA A 131 -1.74 16.42 -11.68
N LEU A 132 -2.94 15.93 -11.35
CA LEU A 132 -4.22 16.49 -11.81
C LEU A 132 -5.12 16.75 -10.60
N LYS A 133 -5.97 17.78 -10.67
CA LYS A 133 -7.02 18.06 -9.69
C LYS A 133 -8.14 17.04 -9.83
N ASN A 134 -8.51 16.42 -8.72
CA ASN A 134 -9.72 15.62 -8.67
C ASN A 134 -10.96 16.50 -8.40
N LEU A 135 -12.10 16.11 -8.97
CA LEU A 135 -13.42 16.54 -8.53
C LEU A 135 -13.87 15.56 -7.44
N LEU A 136 -14.27 16.11 -6.29
CA LEU A 136 -14.69 15.37 -5.10
C LEU A 136 -15.59 14.17 -5.41
N ASN A 137 -15.16 12.99 -4.96
CA ASN A 137 -15.98 11.84 -4.54
C ASN A 137 -17.33 11.68 -5.25
N GLN A 138 -17.38 10.99 -6.40
CA GLN A 138 -18.66 10.42 -6.86
C GLN A 138 -18.64 9.01 -7.47
N ASP A 139 -17.49 8.34 -7.64
CA ASP A 139 -17.50 6.93 -8.10
C ASP A 139 -17.15 5.97 -6.97
N SER A 140 -18.20 5.53 -6.27
CA SER A 140 -18.19 4.54 -5.19
C SER A 140 -18.13 3.08 -5.67
N ASN A 141 -18.09 2.82 -6.98
CA ASN A 141 -18.14 1.45 -7.49
C ASN A 141 -16.98 1.13 -8.45
N ASN A 142 -16.14 0.19 -8.03
CA ASN A 142 -15.03 -0.44 -8.75
C ASN A 142 -13.85 0.48 -9.09
N GLN A 143 -12.96 0.67 -8.11
CA GLN A 143 -11.73 1.46 -8.21
C GLN A 143 -10.47 0.59 -8.39
N THR A 144 -10.48 -0.38 -9.29
CA THR A 144 -9.21 -1.00 -9.73
C THR A 144 -8.34 0.01 -10.48
N GLN A 145 -7.03 -0.25 -10.60
CA GLN A 145 -6.21 0.39 -11.63
C GLN A 145 -6.94 0.22 -12.97
N LYS A 146 -7.34 1.33 -13.59
CA LYS A 146 -8.03 1.31 -14.88
C LYS A 146 -7.08 1.86 -15.93
N GLU A 147 -6.81 1.04 -16.93
CA GLU A 147 -6.08 1.45 -18.10
C GLU A 147 -7.03 2.16 -19.07
N TYR A 148 -6.67 3.39 -19.42
CA TYR A 148 -7.34 4.16 -20.44
C TYR A 148 -6.33 4.58 -21.51
N TYR A 149 -6.83 5.21 -22.56
CA TYR A 149 -6.05 5.63 -23.71
C TYR A 149 -6.44 7.03 -24.13
N ILE A 150 -5.45 7.81 -24.56
CA ILE A 150 -5.63 9.13 -25.15
C ILE A 150 -4.97 9.18 -26.52
N GLN A 151 -5.59 9.89 -27.46
CA GLN A 151 -4.97 10.16 -28.75
C GLN A 151 -4.24 11.51 -28.70
N LEU A 152 -2.92 11.49 -28.83
CA LEU A 152 -2.12 12.71 -28.85
C LEU A 152 -2.25 13.42 -30.20
N GLN A 153 -2.57 14.70 -30.15
CA GLN A 153 -2.66 15.58 -31.32
C GLN A 153 -2.13 16.97 -30.95
N SER A 154 -1.46 17.63 -31.90
CA SER A 154 -0.91 18.97 -31.68
C SER A 154 -2.04 19.98 -31.50
N ASN A 155 -1.84 20.96 -30.61
CA ASN A 155 -2.71 22.13 -30.44
C ASN A 155 -4.14 21.82 -29.97
N GLN A 156 -4.34 20.68 -29.33
CA GLN A 156 -5.59 20.34 -28.63
C GLN A 156 -5.76 21.24 -27.39
N LYS A 157 -7.02 21.52 -27.03
CA LYS A 157 -7.39 22.16 -25.76
C LYS A 157 -7.77 21.13 -24.68
N SER A 158 -8.10 19.92 -25.11
CA SER A 158 -8.45 18.80 -24.25
C SER A 158 -8.22 17.47 -24.97
N PHE A 159 -8.14 16.38 -24.22
CA PHE A 159 -8.12 15.02 -24.76
C PHE A 159 -9.30 14.23 -24.23
N ASN A 160 -10.00 13.54 -25.15
CA ASN A 160 -10.95 12.50 -24.77
C ASN A 160 -10.16 11.28 -24.26
N ILE A 161 -10.67 10.67 -23.20
CA ILE A 161 -10.09 9.46 -22.61
C ILE A 161 -10.97 8.26 -23.02
N TYR A 162 -10.33 7.16 -23.40
CA TYR A 162 -10.97 5.95 -23.93
C TYR A 162 -10.66 4.73 -23.08
N LYS A 163 -11.61 3.81 -22.96
CA LYS A 163 -11.50 2.55 -22.21
C LYS A 163 -10.72 1.46 -22.97
N ASP A 164 -10.41 1.69 -24.25
CA ASP A 164 -9.70 0.74 -25.12
C ASP A 164 -8.68 1.42 -26.04
N GLY A 165 -7.63 0.67 -26.43
CA GLY A 165 -6.55 1.18 -27.26
C GLY A 165 -6.94 1.44 -28.72
N ASN A 166 -8.11 0.97 -29.18
CA ASN A 166 -8.63 1.28 -30.51
C ASN A 166 -9.47 2.57 -30.55
N LEU A 167 -9.64 3.24 -29.40
CA LEU A 167 -10.41 4.48 -29.24
C LEU A 167 -11.90 4.31 -29.62
N THR A 168 -12.49 3.16 -29.30
CA THR A 168 -13.88 2.84 -29.67
C THR A 168 -14.89 3.09 -28.55
N GLN A 169 -14.43 3.10 -27.29
CA GLN A 169 -15.25 3.27 -26.10
C GLN A 169 -14.76 4.49 -25.31
N GLU A 170 -15.47 5.61 -25.41
CA GLU A 170 -15.18 6.80 -24.59
C GLU A 170 -15.42 6.51 -23.10
N SER A 171 -14.56 7.06 -22.24
CA SER A 171 -14.78 7.07 -20.80
C SER A 171 -15.58 8.29 -20.38
N GLU A 172 -16.05 8.32 -19.13
CA GLU A 172 -16.66 9.50 -18.54
C GLU A 172 -15.67 10.65 -18.27
N TYR A 173 -14.42 10.61 -18.77
CA TYR A 173 -13.35 11.55 -18.40
C TYR A 173 -12.83 12.33 -19.62
N ILE A 174 -12.56 13.62 -19.44
CA ILE A 174 -11.88 14.49 -20.41
C ILE A 174 -10.70 15.18 -19.74
N LEU A 175 -9.50 15.10 -20.31
CA LEU A 175 -8.32 15.80 -19.81
C LEU A 175 -8.22 17.20 -20.44
N SER A 176 -8.42 18.25 -19.66
CA SER A 176 -8.27 19.66 -20.07
C SER A 176 -6.80 20.11 -20.04
N LEU A 177 -6.38 20.80 -21.09
CA LEU A 177 -5.07 21.45 -21.21
C LEU A 177 -5.15 22.97 -20.97
N GLU A 178 -6.22 23.43 -20.31
CA GLU A 178 -6.42 24.84 -19.98
C GLU A 178 -6.30 25.05 -18.46
N THR A 179 -5.83 26.24 -18.06
CA THR A 179 -5.76 26.59 -16.64
C THR A 179 -7.15 26.67 -16.01
N ALA A 180 -7.28 26.31 -14.73
CA ALA A 180 -8.56 26.24 -14.00
C ALA A 180 -9.42 27.53 -14.08
N THR A 181 -8.80 28.70 -14.28
CA THR A 181 -9.48 29.99 -14.48
C THR A 181 -10.24 30.07 -15.81
N GLN A 182 -9.81 29.36 -16.86
CA GLN A 182 -10.49 29.25 -18.17
C GLN A 182 -11.49 28.09 -18.21
N THR A 183 -11.31 27.06 -17.39
CA THR A 183 -12.21 25.90 -17.31
C THR A 183 -13.61 26.29 -16.81
N LYS A 184 -13.72 27.29 -15.92
CA LYS A 184 -15.01 27.83 -15.45
C LYS A 184 -15.84 28.49 -16.56
N SER A 185 -15.18 29.12 -17.54
CA SER A 185 -15.87 29.69 -18.72
C SER A 185 -16.37 28.62 -19.69
N ASN A 186 -15.66 27.49 -19.82
CA ASN A 186 -16.06 26.39 -20.71
C ASN A 186 -17.13 25.47 -20.11
N GLN A 187 -17.22 25.34 -18.77
CA GLN A 187 -18.38 24.71 -18.11
C GLN A 187 -19.70 25.39 -18.49
N ILE A 188 -19.68 26.71 -18.71
CA ILE A 188 -20.87 27.48 -19.08
C ILE A 188 -21.22 27.30 -20.57
N GLN A 189 -20.22 27.18 -21.45
CA GLN A 189 -20.45 27.03 -22.90
C GLN A 189 -20.85 25.61 -23.32
N HIS A 190 -20.26 24.56 -22.73
CA HIS A 190 -20.61 23.17 -23.06
C HIS A 190 -22.04 22.80 -22.62
N THR A 191 -22.52 23.40 -21.52
CA THR A 191 -23.90 23.23 -21.02
C THR A 191 -24.93 23.97 -21.90
N GLN A 192 -24.51 24.99 -22.67
CA GLN A 192 -25.40 25.77 -23.54
C GLN A 192 -25.52 25.21 -24.96
N GLN A 193 -24.50 24.53 -25.51
CA GLN A 193 -24.62 23.87 -26.82
C GLN A 193 -25.53 22.64 -26.81
N ILE A 194 -25.60 21.90 -25.69
CA ILE A 194 -26.50 20.74 -25.57
C ILE A 194 -27.97 21.17 -25.47
N ARG A 195 -28.26 22.37 -24.92
CA ARG A 195 -29.64 22.87 -24.79
C ARG A 195 -30.25 23.45 -26.07
N GLN A 196 -29.48 23.69 -27.13
CA GLN A 196 -30.01 24.29 -28.37
C GLN A 196 -30.40 23.27 -29.45
N THR A 197 -30.26 21.96 -29.21
CA THR A 197 -30.67 20.92 -30.18
C THR A 197 -31.78 19.99 -29.70
N GLN A 198 -32.42 20.27 -28.56
CA GLN A 198 -33.55 19.50 -28.06
C GLN A 198 -34.73 20.41 -27.69
N ASP A 199 -35.28 21.11 -28.69
CA ASP A 199 -36.66 21.56 -28.62
C ASP A 199 -37.49 20.70 -29.58
N LEU A 200 -38.55 20.09 -29.03
CA LEU A 200 -39.52 19.14 -29.60
C LEU A 200 -39.23 17.65 -29.31
N GLN A 201 -39.52 17.20 -28.08
CA GLN A 201 -40.45 16.08 -27.81
C GLN A 201 -40.72 15.88 -26.28
N PRO A 202 -41.89 15.32 -25.89
CA PRO A 202 -42.43 15.43 -24.54
C PRO A 202 -41.84 14.43 -23.54
N GLU A 203 -41.80 14.87 -22.28
CA GLU A 203 -41.31 14.22 -21.06
C GLU A 203 -41.86 12.79 -20.87
N SER A 204 -41.01 11.77 -21.06
CA SER A 204 -41.14 10.46 -20.41
C SER A 204 -39.91 9.57 -20.61
N ALA A 205 -38.76 10.01 -20.09
CA ALA A 205 -37.63 9.14 -19.71
C ALA A 205 -36.56 10.01 -19.02
N LEU A 206 -36.53 10.03 -17.68
CA LEU A 206 -35.36 10.53 -16.96
C LEU A 206 -34.23 9.48 -17.07
N SER A 207 -33.55 9.49 -18.21
CA SER A 207 -32.24 8.87 -18.39
C SER A 207 -31.18 9.77 -17.76
N GLN A 208 -30.27 9.15 -16.99
CA GLN A 208 -29.10 9.72 -16.36
C GLN A 208 -28.38 10.73 -17.29
N SER A 209 -28.21 11.97 -16.83
CA SER A 209 -27.43 12.97 -17.56
C SER A 209 -25.95 12.59 -17.52
N ASN A 210 -25.40 12.10 -18.63
CA ASN A 210 -23.96 11.93 -18.83
C ASN A 210 -23.27 13.30 -18.90
N THR A 211 -22.83 13.83 -17.76
CA THR A 211 -21.89 14.96 -17.72
C THR A 211 -20.48 14.41 -17.61
N ASN A 212 -19.68 14.54 -18.66
CA ASN A 212 -18.27 14.14 -18.65
C ASN A 212 -17.50 14.87 -17.53
N THR A 213 -16.73 14.13 -16.76
CA THR A 213 -15.86 14.62 -15.69
C THR A 213 -14.58 15.22 -16.29
N ILE A 214 -14.35 16.50 -16.03
CA ILE A 214 -13.18 17.22 -16.55
C ILE A 214 -12.01 17.07 -15.57
N LEU A 215 -10.92 16.45 -16.03
CA LEU A 215 -9.63 16.40 -15.36
C LEU A 215 -8.81 17.64 -15.75
N SER A 216 -8.17 18.30 -14.80
CA SER A 216 -7.34 19.49 -15.04
C SER A 216 -6.06 19.41 -14.23
N PHE A 217 -5.01 20.13 -14.63
CA PHE A 217 -3.74 20.11 -13.90
C PHE A 217 -3.82 20.90 -12.58
N ASP A 218 -3.11 20.41 -11.58
CA ASP A 218 -2.99 20.98 -10.25
C ASP A 218 -2.28 22.35 -10.25
N SER A 219 -1.24 22.47 -11.08
CA SER A 219 -0.44 23.68 -11.26
C SER A 219 -0.26 24.05 -12.73
N LYS A 220 0.11 25.31 -12.97
CA LYS A 220 0.42 25.79 -14.32
C LYS A 220 1.73 25.17 -14.82
N GLU A 221 2.70 24.97 -13.93
CA GLU A 221 3.98 24.34 -14.24
C GLU A 221 3.80 22.89 -14.72
N ASN A 222 2.93 22.12 -14.08
CA ASN A 222 2.64 20.73 -14.48
C ASN A 222 1.92 20.67 -15.82
N LEU A 223 1.00 21.60 -16.08
CA LEU A 223 0.36 21.76 -17.40
C LEU A 223 1.38 22.10 -18.49
N GLU A 224 2.27 23.06 -18.23
CA GLU A 224 3.30 23.49 -19.18
C GLU A 224 4.28 22.35 -19.48
N GLN A 225 4.72 21.63 -18.44
CA GLN A 225 5.60 20.48 -18.60
C GLN A 225 4.91 19.34 -19.36
N PHE A 226 3.66 19.01 -19.02
CA PHE A 226 2.89 18.00 -19.77
C PHE A 226 2.73 18.40 -21.23
N THR A 227 2.36 19.65 -21.49
CA THR A 227 2.20 20.17 -22.86
C THR A 227 3.52 20.07 -23.63
N LYS A 228 4.65 20.40 -23.00
CA LYS A 228 5.98 20.27 -23.60
C LYS A 228 6.31 18.82 -23.92
N ASP A 229 6.16 17.90 -22.97
CA ASP A 229 6.42 16.48 -23.17
C ASP A 229 5.53 15.90 -24.29
N ILE A 230 4.25 16.27 -24.34
CA ILE A 230 3.32 15.85 -25.41
C ILE A 230 3.78 16.36 -26.77
N GLN A 231 4.20 17.62 -26.86
CA GLN A 231 4.71 18.18 -28.13
C GLN A 231 6.01 17.47 -28.55
N GLU A 232 6.91 17.18 -27.62
CA GLU A 232 8.12 16.41 -27.92
C GLU A 232 7.80 15.00 -28.41
N ILE A 233 6.83 14.31 -27.80
CA ILE A 233 6.35 13.00 -28.23
C ILE A 233 5.76 13.08 -29.64
N ILE A 234 4.86 14.03 -29.90
CA ILE A 234 4.25 14.21 -31.22
C ILE A 234 5.31 14.49 -32.29
N ILE A 235 6.31 15.33 -31.99
CA ILE A 235 7.42 15.62 -32.91
C ILE A 235 8.26 14.37 -33.17
N LYS A 236 8.61 13.61 -32.11
CA LYS A 236 9.37 12.36 -32.22
C LYS A 236 8.62 11.35 -33.08
N ASP A 237 7.32 11.23 -32.92
CA ASP A 237 6.52 10.21 -33.63
C ASP A 237 6.14 10.62 -35.06
N LYS A 238 5.86 11.90 -35.32
CA LYS A 238 5.66 12.42 -36.70
C LYS A 238 6.90 12.19 -37.56
N LYS A 239 8.11 12.41 -37.01
CA LYS A 239 9.38 12.12 -37.69
C LYS A 239 9.58 10.63 -37.99
N LYS A 240 8.83 9.74 -37.33
CA LYS A 240 8.94 8.27 -37.42
C LYS A 240 7.86 7.62 -38.28
N GLY A 241 6.90 8.38 -38.81
CA GLY A 241 5.85 7.89 -39.72
C GLY A 241 4.65 7.26 -39.01
N ASN A 242 4.52 7.43 -37.69
CA ASN A 242 3.35 6.96 -36.94
C ASN A 242 2.17 7.90 -37.18
N THR A 243 1.05 7.35 -37.66
CA THR A 243 -0.14 8.14 -38.02
C THR A 243 -1.18 8.23 -36.89
N LYS A 244 -1.14 7.31 -35.91
CA LYS A 244 -2.02 7.33 -34.73
C LYS A 244 -1.19 7.24 -33.45
N LEU A 245 -1.17 8.32 -32.68
CA LEU A 245 -0.43 8.44 -31.42
C LEU A 245 -1.34 8.10 -30.25
N VAL A 246 -1.63 6.81 -30.07
CA VAL A 246 -2.44 6.35 -28.94
C VAL A 246 -1.52 6.03 -27.77
N HIS A 247 -1.73 6.71 -26.66
CA HIS A 247 -0.92 6.57 -25.45
C HIS A 247 -1.75 6.09 -24.27
N ARG A 248 -1.14 5.24 -23.45
CA ARG A 248 -1.75 4.74 -22.21
C ARG A 248 -1.83 5.84 -21.15
N PHE A 249 -3.02 5.99 -20.59
CA PHE A 249 -3.37 6.86 -19.49
C PHE A 249 -3.90 5.99 -18.35
N ILE A 250 -3.16 5.87 -17.26
CA ILE A 250 -3.53 5.03 -16.12
C ILE A 250 -4.16 5.90 -15.05
N ILE A 251 -5.34 5.52 -14.59
CA ILE A 251 -5.94 6.06 -13.38
C ILE A 251 -5.61 5.11 -12.24
N ASP A 252 -4.81 5.59 -11.30
CA ASP A 252 -4.42 4.90 -10.07
C ASP A 252 -5.06 5.63 -8.88
N TYR A 253 -5.44 4.89 -7.86
CA TYR A 253 -6.05 5.44 -6.65
C TYR A 253 -5.13 5.14 -5.48
N ASP A 254 -4.38 6.12 -5.01
CA ASP A 254 -3.58 5.90 -3.81
C ASP A 254 -4.47 5.95 -2.54
N MET A 255 -4.28 4.98 -1.65
CA MET A 255 -5.04 4.86 -0.40
C MET A 255 -4.15 5.19 0.81
N PRO A 256 -4.64 5.96 1.79
CA PRO A 256 -3.82 6.37 2.92
C PRO A 256 -3.70 5.23 3.93
N PHE A 257 -2.47 4.87 4.29
CA PHE A 257 -2.14 3.92 5.34
C PHE A 257 -1.26 4.58 6.39
N VAL A 258 -1.33 4.06 7.60
CA VAL A 258 -0.57 4.53 8.75
C VAL A 258 0.60 3.58 8.96
N PHE A 259 1.82 4.12 9.06
CA PHE A 259 3.04 3.35 9.29
C PHE A 259 3.72 3.81 10.57
N LEU A 260 4.11 2.88 11.43
CA LEU A 260 4.89 3.19 12.63
C LEU A 260 6.36 3.40 12.26
N ASN A 261 6.88 4.58 12.58
CA ASN A 261 8.32 4.80 12.70
C ASN A 261 8.78 4.32 14.08
N LYS A 262 9.37 3.11 14.11
CA LYS A 262 9.77 2.44 15.34
C LYS A 262 10.83 3.19 16.14
N ASP A 263 11.75 3.92 15.52
CA ASP A 263 12.84 4.58 16.26
C ASP A 263 12.38 5.77 17.12
N ILE A 264 11.27 6.42 16.72
CA ILE A 264 10.73 7.60 17.41
C ILE A 264 9.34 7.36 18.04
N GLY A 265 8.72 6.20 17.79
CA GLY A 265 7.38 5.87 18.30
C GLY A 265 6.29 6.78 17.78
N ARG A 266 6.40 7.19 16.52
CA ARG A 266 5.43 8.06 15.84
C ARG A 266 4.86 7.35 14.63
N VAL A 267 3.63 7.69 14.27
CA VAL A 267 3.01 7.16 13.07
C VAL A 267 2.93 8.22 11.98
N ASN A 268 3.28 7.82 10.77
CA ASN A 268 3.16 8.65 9.57
C ASN A 268 2.05 8.10 8.68
N ILE A 269 1.33 9.00 8.02
CA ILE A 269 0.39 8.61 6.98
C ILE A 269 1.17 8.62 5.67
N ALA A 270 1.20 7.48 4.99
CA ALA A 270 1.73 7.36 3.65
C ALA A 270 0.68 6.74 2.73
N ASP A 271 0.64 7.23 1.52
CA ASP A 271 -0.26 6.75 0.49
C ASP A 271 0.37 5.53 -0.20
N LEU A 272 -0.37 4.40 -0.24
CA LEU A 272 0.02 3.19 -0.97
C LEU A 272 -0.71 3.14 -2.32
N PRO A 273 -0.03 2.72 -3.41
CA PRO A 273 -0.69 2.44 -4.69
C PRO A 273 -1.76 1.38 -4.55
N TYR A 274 -2.86 1.49 -5.31
CA TYR A 274 -3.94 0.50 -5.31
C TYR A 274 -3.43 -0.91 -5.63
N SER A 275 -2.44 -1.00 -6.53
CA SER A 275 -1.79 -2.24 -6.96
C SER A 275 -1.00 -2.93 -5.84
N SER A 276 -0.65 -2.22 -4.76
CA SER A 276 0.05 -2.75 -3.60
C SER A 276 -0.89 -3.15 -2.45
N ILE A 277 -2.20 -3.23 -2.70
CA ILE A 277 -3.23 -3.52 -1.69
C ILE A 277 -4.11 -4.69 -2.16
N SER A 278 -4.37 -5.63 -1.26
CA SER A 278 -5.29 -6.75 -1.53
C SER A 278 -6.73 -6.29 -1.77
N GLN A 279 -7.46 -6.99 -2.64
CA GLN A 279 -8.87 -6.70 -2.93
C GLN A 279 -9.75 -6.74 -1.68
N GLU A 280 -9.44 -7.61 -0.71
CA GLU A 280 -10.18 -7.72 0.54
C GLU A 280 -10.14 -6.44 1.39
N ILE A 281 -8.97 -5.79 1.52
CA ILE A 281 -8.87 -4.51 2.22
C ILE A 281 -9.67 -3.43 1.49
N LEU A 282 -9.59 -3.44 0.16
CA LEU A 282 -10.23 -2.44 -0.68
C LEU A 282 -11.76 -2.49 -0.55
N THR A 283 -12.35 -3.69 -0.56
CA THR A 283 -13.78 -3.88 -0.30
C THR A 283 -14.17 -3.42 1.12
N ASN A 284 -13.38 -3.77 2.14
CA ASN A 284 -13.70 -3.44 3.54
C ASN A 284 -13.50 -1.95 3.89
N LYS A 285 -12.65 -1.22 3.17
CA LYS A 285 -12.32 0.20 3.46
C LYS A 285 -13.30 1.17 2.81
N LEU A 286 -13.94 0.79 1.71
CA LEU A 286 -15.02 1.57 1.09
C LEU A 286 -16.25 1.73 2.01
N GLU A 287 -16.35 0.94 3.08
CA GLU A 287 -17.47 0.97 4.01
C GLU A 287 -17.18 1.72 5.33
N SER A 288 -15.96 2.22 5.60
CA SER A 288 -15.65 2.83 6.93
C SER A 288 -14.75 4.06 6.90
N ASP A 289 -15.07 5.08 7.68
CA ASP A 289 -14.27 6.29 7.96
C ASP A 289 -12.95 6.03 8.74
N LYS A 290 -12.49 4.78 8.80
CA LYS A 290 -11.31 4.36 9.60
C LYS A 290 -10.07 4.24 8.73
N LEU A 291 -8.93 4.65 9.28
CA LEU A 291 -7.60 4.40 8.70
C LEU A 291 -7.13 2.99 9.06
N TYR A 292 -6.10 2.53 8.36
CA TYR A 292 -5.45 1.25 8.63
C TYR A 292 -3.99 1.48 8.98
N ILE A 293 -3.55 0.98 10.13
CA ILE A 293 -2.14 0.89 10.48
C ILE A 293 -1.57 -0.42 9.98
N VAL A 294 -0.47 -0.34 9.23
CA VAL A 294 0.27 -1.49 8.73
C VAL A 294 1.13 -2.03 9.85
N LYS A 295 1.04 -3.34 10.08
CA LYS A 295 1.85 -4.07 11.06
C LYS A 295 3.32 -3.97 10.65
N SER A 296 4.17 -3.67 11.62
CA SER A 296 5.55 -3.30 11.39
C SER A 296 6.46 -4.42 10.86
N TRP A 297 6.04 -5.68 10.98
CA TRP A 297 6.72 -6.87 10.44
C TRP A 297 6.25 -7.25 9.03
N PHE A 298 5.43 -6.42 8.39
CA PHE A 298 5.05 -6.61 7.00
C PHE A 298 6.30 -6.66 6.11
N ASN A 299 6.46 -7.77 5.38
CA ASN A 299 7.61 -8.05 4.53
C ASN A 299 7.21 -8.37 3.07
N GLU A 300 5.92 -8.27 2.74
CA GLU A 300 5.41 -8.57 1.40
C GLU A 300 5.38 -7.33 0.49
N GLN A 301 5.07 -7.54 -0.79
CA GLN A 301 4.87 -6.45 -1.76
C GLN A 301 3.42 -5.93 -1.78
N VAL A 302 2.46 -6.73 -1.28
CA VAL A 302 1.02 -6.42 -1.31
C VAL A 302 0.46 -6.50 0.10
N VAL A 303 -0.17 -5.43 0.57
CA VAL A 303 -0.75 -5.37 1.92
C VAL A 303 -2.07 -6.15 1.96
N GLY A 304 -2.12 -7.19 2.80
CA GLY A 304 -3.29 -8.03 3.08
C GLY A 304 -4.06 -7.62 4.34
N MET A 305 -5.29 -8.12 4.51
CA MET A 305 -6.11 -7.80 5.71
C MET A 305 -5.44 -8.28 7.01
N ASN A 306 -4.65 -9.34 6.91
CA ASN A 306 -3.83 -9.86 8.01
C ASN A 306 -2.64 -8.95 8.36
N ASP A 307 -2.28 -8.00 7.51
CA ASP A 307 -1.12 -7.12 7.70
C ASP A 307 -1.51 -5.77 8.29
N VAL A 308 -2.80 -5.53 8.49
CA VAL A 308 -3.31 -4.23 8.92
C VAL A 308 -4.22 -4.34 10.13
N ARG A 309 -4.37 -3.22 10.84
CA ARG A 309 -5.39 -3.06 11.88
C ARG A 309 -6.11 -1.74 11.67
N LYS A 310 -7.42 -1.71 11.93
CA LYS A 310 -8.20 -0.46 11.91
C LYS A 310 -7.69 0.46 13.02
N ILE A 311 -7.59 1.75 12.74
CA ILE A 311 -7.13 2.78 13.69
C ILE A 311 -7.91 4.09 13.45
N SER A 312 -8.28 4.79 14.53
CA SER A 312 -8.90 6.11 14.42
C SER A 312 -7.88 7.25 14.37
N LEU A 313 -8.34 8.42 13.91
CA LEU A 313 -7.57 9.66 13.97
C LEU A 313 -7.25 10.09 15.41
N GLN A 314 -8.15 9.86 16.36
CA GLN A 314 -7.92 10.22 17.77
C GLN A 314 -6.76 9.40 18.35
N THR A 315 -6.71 8.10 18.05
CA THR A 315 -5.61 7.25 18.47
C THR A 315 -4.29 7.67 17.82
N ILE A 316 -4.30 8.02 16.54
CA ILE A 316 -3.12 8.57 15.85
C ILE A 316 -2.62 9.83 16.54
N ASP A 317 -3.51 10.72 16.97
CA ASP A 317 -3.16 11.96 17.66
C ASP A 317 -2.50 11.70 19.02
N ILE A 318 -2.94 10.67 19.76
CA ILE A 318 -2.34 10.23 21.02
C ILE A 318 -0.93 9.66 20.78
N ILE A 319 -0.78 8.74 19.82
CA ILE A 319 0.53 8.18 19.44
C ILE A 319 1.48 9.31 19.01
N ASN A 320 0.97 10.27 18.25
CA ASN A 320 1.71 11.45 17.81
C ASN A 320 1.79 12.58 18.85
N ARG A 321 1.31 12.35 20.09
CA ARG A 321 1.36 13.29 21.23
C ARG A 321 0.89 14.70 20.86
N LYS A 322 -0.20 14.80 20.11
CA LYS A 322 -0.80 16.11 19.81
C LYS A 322 -1.44 16.75 21.04
N ASP A 323 -1.92 15.94 21.98
CA ASP A 323 -2.50 16.39 23.26
C ASP A 323 -2.10 15.47 24.41
N MET A 324 -1.06 15.85 25.17
CA MET A 324 -0.58 15.08 26.32
C MET A 324 -1.30 15.40 27.64
N SER A 325 -2.34 16.24 27.62
CA SER A 325 -3.01 16.69 28.86
C SER A 325 -3.91 15.62 29.50
N LYS A 326 -4.18 14.52 28.78
CA LYS A 326 -5.11 13.46 29.20
C LYS A 326 -4.36 12.17 29.48
N ASN A 327 -4.49 11.67 30.71
CA ASN A 327 -3.92 10.42 31.23
C ASN A 327 -2.38 10.27 31.07
N PRO A 328 -1.59 10.75 32.04
CA PRO A 328 -0.12 10.64 32.04
C PRO A 328 0.41 9.21 31.91
N LEU A 329 -0.33 8.23 32.43
CA LEU A 329 0.08 6.83 32.43
C LEU A 329 0.16 6.24 31.02
N ILE A 330 -0.70 6.70 30.09
CA ILE A 330 -0.62 6.30 28.67
C ILE A 330 0.75 6.69 28.11
N TYR A 331 1.16 7.94 28.29
CA TYR A 331 2.43 8.42 27.72
C TYR A 331 3.63 7.75 28.34
N LYS A 332 3.60 7.46 29.65
CA LYS A 332 4.64 6.64 30.28
C LYS A 332 4.72 5.23 29.70
N ALA A 333 3.59 4.60 29.41
CA ALA A 333 3.54 3.30 28.77
C ALA A 333 4.09 3.35 27.34
N LEU A 334 3.71 4.36 26.55
CA LEU A 334 4.28 4.56 25.21
C LEU A 334 5.79 4.83 25.26
N ASP A 335 6.26 5.65 26.20
CA ASP A 335 7.68 5.95 26.42
C ASP A 335 8.46 4.68 26.74
N LYS A 336 7.93 3.83 27.64
CA LYS A 336 8.56 2.55 27.99
C LYS A 336 8.74 1.65 26.76
N LEU A 337 7.72 1.53 25.91
CA LEU A 337 7.81 0.74 24.68
C LEU A 337 8.88 1.27 23.71
N ILE A 338 8.96 2.59 23.56
CA ILE A 338 9.95 3.24 22.69
C ILE A 338 11.37 3.03 23.22
N GLU A 339 11.59 3.22 24.52
CA GLU A 339 12.90 3.03 25.13
C GLU A 339 13.33 1.56 25.11
N ASP A 340 12.41 0.64 25.39
CA ASP A 340 12.70 -0.79 25.36
C ASP A 340 12.98 -1.27 23.94
N TYR A 341 12.31 -0.72 22.93
CA TYR A 341 12.65 -1.00 21.54
C TYR A 341 14.09 -0.57 21.18
N LYS A 342 14.63 0.50 21.78
CA LYS A 342 16.03 0.87 21.54
C LYS A 342 17.01 -0.19 22.07
N VAL A 343 16.61 -0.92 23.11
CA VAL A 343 17.40 -1.98 23.73
C VAL A 343 17.20 -3.31 23.01
N TYR A 344 15.96 -3.75 22.89
CA TYR A 344 15.60 -5.09 22.41
C TYR A 344 15.47 -5.17 20.89
N LYS A 345 15.24 -4.04 20.21
CA LYS A 345 14.85 -3.99 18.79
C LYS A 345 13.70 -4.96 18.52
N ASP A 346 13.85 -5.89 17.59
CA ASP A 346 12.78 -6.88 17.29
C ASP A 346 12.86 -8.15 18.16
N ASN A 347 13.78 -8.21 19.13
CA ASN A 347 14.06 -9.37 19.99
C ASN A 347 13.63 -9.15 21.45
N PHE A 348 12.36 -8.82 21.67
CA PHE A 348 11.82 -8.65 23.03
C PHE A 348 11.89 -9.96 23.85
N PRO A 349 12.07 -9.91 25.18
CA PRO A 349 12.00 -11.10 26.03
C PRO A 349 10.61 -11.77 25.99
N GLN A 350 10.55 -13.11 26.10
CA GLN A 350 9.30 -13.91 26.05
C GLN A 350 8.30 -13.60 27.20
N GLU A 351 8.75 -12.94 28.27
CA GLU A 351 7.91 -12.54 29.41
C GLU A 351 7.84 -11.02 29.55
N TYR A 352 8.10 -10.28 28.47
CA TYR A 352 8.13 -8.82 28.48
C TYR A 352 6.81 -8.20 28.97
N TYR A 353 5.67 -8.89 28.76
CA TYR A 353 4.38 -8.47 29.29
C TYR A 353 4.37 -8.28 30.82
N VAL A 354 5.18 -9.04 31.58
CA VAL A 354 5.33 -8.89 33.03
C VAL A 354 6.08 -7.61 33.35
N GLU A 355 7.21 -7.37 32.68
CA GLU A 355 8.03 -6.17 32.87
C GLU A 355 7.21 -4.91 32.56
N PHE A 356 6.53 -4.92 31.41
CA PHE A 356 5.67 -3.84 30.97
C PHE A 356 4.49 -3.60 31.92
N GLY A 357 3.77 -4.66 32.32
CA GLY A 357 2.66 -4.56 33.26
C GLY A 357 3.07 -4.05 34.63
N ARG A 358 4.19 -4.53 35.19
CA ARG A 358 4.76 -4.03 36.46
C ARG A 358 5.12 -2.55 36.35
N TYR A 359 5.77 -2.16 35.26
CA TYR A 359 6.16 -0.77 35.02
C TYR A 359 4.95 0.16 35.02
N MET A 360 3.85 -0.21 34.35
CA MET A 360 2.61 0.58 34.35
C MET A 360 2.07 0.75 35.78
N VAL A 361 2.00 -0.34 36.55
CA VAL A 361 1.48 -0.29 37.93
C VAL A 361 2.37 0.56 38.83
N GLU A 362 3.68 0.34 38.83
CA GLU A 362 4.59 1.12 39.69
C GLU A 362 4.63 2.60 39.30
N SER A 363 4.59 2.91 38.01
CA SER A 363 4.51 4.28 37.50
C SER A 363 3.24 4.99 37.98
N GLY A 364 2.09 4.32 37.93
CA GLY A 364 0.83 4.88 38.41
C GLY A 364 0.81 5.05 39.93
N ILE A 365 1.40 4.12 40.69
CA ILE A 365 1.51 4.24 42.16
C ILE A 365 2.35 5.47 42.53
N GLN A 366 3.42 5.76 41.79
CA GLN A 366 4.29 6.92 42.05
C GLN A 366 3.58 8.26 41.82
N GLU A 367 2.61 8.31 40.90
CA GLU A 367 1.87 9.54 40.57
C GLU A 367 0.74 9.86 41.53
N LYS A 368 0.19 8.85 42.22
CA LYS A 368 -0.94 9.06 43.14
C LYS A 368 -0.46 9.46 44.53
N THR A 369 -1.24 10.30 45.21
CA THR A 369 -1.04 10.67 46.62
C THR A 369 -2.07 9.98 47.51
N GLY A 370 -1.77 9.75 48.78
CA GLY A 370 -2.71 9.17 49.75
C GLY A 370 -2.30 7.80 50.27
N ILE A 371 -3.27 7.07 50.83
CA ILE A 371 -3.05 5.77 51.49
C ILE A 371 -2.60 4.75 50.44
N LEU A 372 -1.50 4.03 50.73
CA LEU A 372 -0.87 3.09 49.80
C LEU A 372 -1.84 2.05 49.23
N TYR A 373 -2.74 1.52 50.06
CA TYR A 373 -3.77 0.57 49.61
C TYR A 373 -4.68 1.17 48.52
N ILE A 374 -5.20 2.38 48.75
CA ILE A 374 -6.09 3.07 47.81
C ILE A 374 -5.34 3.41 46.52
N LYS A 375 -4.10 3.90 46.63
CA LYS A 375 -3.24 4.19 45.48
C LYS A 375 -3.06 2.97 44.58
N ILE A 376 -2.70 1.83 45.15
CA ILE A 376 -2.48 0.59 44.39
C ILE A 376 -3.78 0.12 43.74
N LEU A 377 -4.89 0.13 44.48
CA LEU A 377 -6.19 -0.30 43.96
C LEU A 377 -6.64 0.55 42.77
N GLU A 378 -6.58 1.87 42.90
CA GLU A 378 -6.96 2.81 41.83
C GLU A 378 -6.06 2.65 40.61
N THR A 379 -4.74 2.50 40.80
CA THR A 379 -3.81 2.29 39.69
C THR A 379 -4.06 0.96 38.97
N LEU A 380 -4.34 -0.13 39.69
CA LEU A 380 -4.62 -1.43 39.07
C LEU A 380 -5.91 -1.40 38.25
N ILE A 381 -6.95 -0.70 38.73
CA ILE A 381 -8.18 -0.46 37.96
C ILE A 381 -7.86 0.33 36.70
N GLU A 382 -7.14 1.45 36.83
CA GLU A 382 -6.76 2.31 35.71
C GLU A 382 -5.94 1.56 34.64
N CYS A 383 -4.97 0.75 35.05
CA CYS A 383 -4.19 -0.07 34.11
C CYS A 383 -5.07 -1.10 33.37
N CYS A 384 -6.00 -1.76 34.06
CA CYS A 384 -6.94 -2.69 33.42
C CYS A 384 -7.84 -1.98 32.40
N GLU A 385 -8.34 -0.79 32.73
CA GLU A 385 -9.18 0.02 31.83
C GLU A 385 -8.45 0.45 30.55
N LEU A 386 -7.14 0.67 30.63
CA LEU A 386 -6.31 1.07 29.48
C LEU A 386 -5.98 -0.09 28.52
N ILE A 387 -5.99 -1.35 28.98
CA ILE A 387 -5.37 -2.47 28.25
C ILE A 387 -6.38 -3.57 27.82
N THR A 388 -7.54 -3.71 28.46
CA THR A 388 -8.37 -4.93 28.33
C THR A 388 -9.72 -4.76 27.67
N ASP A 389 -10.10 -5.72 26.80
CA ASP A 389 -11.40 -5.82 26.12
C ASP A 389 -12.50 -6.54 26.92
N SER A 390 -12.74 -6.21 28.18
CA SER A 390 -13.75 -6.96 28.95
C SER A 390 -15.11 -6.28 29.03
N LEU A 391 -16.16 -7.09 29.15
CA LEU A 391 -17.52 -6.69 29.54
C LEU A 391 -17.55 -5.93 30.88
N MET A 392 -16.56 -6.15 31.77
CA MET A 392 -16.43 -5.48 33.07
C MET A 392 -15.83 -4.06 32.93
N PHE A 393 -15.15 -3.76 31.82
CA PHE A 393 -14.46 -2.49 31.60
C PHE A 393 -14.96 -1.70 30.35
N GLY A 394 -15.85 -2.29 29.50
CA GLY A 394 -16.69 -1.64 28.46
C GLY A 394 -15.99 -1.25 27.14
N ASP A 395 -16.65 -1.23 25.97
CA ASP A 395 -16.01 -1.10 24.62
C ASP A 395 -15.46 0.29 24.20
N LYS A 396 -14.52 0.30 23.24
CA LYS A 396 -13.11 0.68 23.44
C LYS A 396 -12.47 1.37 22.24
N GLU A 397 -11.89 2.54 22.48
CA GLU A 397 -10.46 2.72 22.14
C GLU A 397 -9.62 2.58 23.42
N TYR A 398 -10.10 1.67 24.27
CA TYR A 398 -9.69 1.27 25.62
C TYR A 398 -9.48 2.48 26.53
N LYS A 399 -10.60 3.10 26.96
CA LYS A 399 -10.78 4.29 27.82
C LYS A 399 -9.64 5.32 27.87
N ASN A 400 -9.93 6.59 27.56
CA ASN A 400 -8.93 7.68 27.52
C ASN A 400 -7.80 7.47 26.49
N GLY A 401 -7.96 6.53 25.54
CA GLY A 401 -7.02 6.30 24.44
C GLY A 401 -5.97 5.22 24.66
N GLY A 402 -6.21 4.28 25.60
CA GLY A 402 -5.35 3.13 25.86
C GLY A 402 -5.14 2.21 24.66
N ILE A 403 -6.01 2.24 23.63
CA ILE A 403 -5.76 1.52 22.36
C ILE A 403 -4.47 1.97 21.67
N ALA A 404 -3.98 3.18 21.94
CA ALA A 404 -2.68 3.62 21.46
C ALA A 404 -1.56 2.71 21.99
N ILE A 405 -1.67 2.24 23.24
CA ILE A 405 -0.75 1.27 23.83
C ILE A 405 -0.86 -0.06 23.07
N PHE A 406 -2.06 -0.53 22.76
CA PHE A 406 -2.26 -1.72 21.94
C PHE A 406 -1.57 -1.60 20.57
N HIS A 407 -1.82 -0.51 19.85
CA HIS A 407 -1.21 -0.34 18.53
C HIS A 407 0.32 -0.25 18.59
N LEU A 408 0.91 0.42 19.58
CA LEU A 408 2.37 0.47 19.71
C LEU A 408 2.96 -0.86 20.18
N TYR A 409 2.39 -1.45 21.23
CA TYR A 409 2.85 -2.72 21.79
C TYR A 409 2.86 -3.81 20.72
N GLU A 410 1.74 -3.97 20.01
CA GLU A 410 1.59 -4.96 18.94
C GLU A 410 2.39 -4.63 17.67
N ASN A 411 3.07 -3.48 17.59
CA ASN A 411 4.00 -3.18 16.50
C ASN A 411 5.47 -3.22 16.95
N TYR A 412 5.75 -3.18 18.25
CA TYR A 412 7.10 -3.29 18.80
C TYR A 412 7.41 -4.72 19.23
N VAL A 413 6.54 -5.28 20.06
CA VAL A 413 6.70 -6.60 20.66
C VAL A 413 6.23 -7.62 19.63
N SER A 414 7.18 -8.15 18.87
CA SER A 414 6.95 -9.22 17.89
C SER A 414 6.23 -10.40 18.54
N LYS A 415 5.25 -10.99 17.84
CA LYS A 415 4.68 -12.27 18.25
C LYS A 415 5.76 -13.35 18.12
N PHE A 416 6.24 -13.87 19.25
CA PHE A 416 6.92 -15.15 19.26
C PHE A 416 5.91 -16.24 18.88
N GLU A 417 6.40 -17.33 18.28
CA GLU A 417 5.63 -18.48 17.78
C GLU A 417 4.32 -18.71 18.57
N GLY A 418 3.18 -18.31 18.00
CA GLY A 418 1.87 -18.58 18.62
C GLY A 418 1.28 -17.53 19.57
N ASP A 419 1.71 -16.26 19.51
CA ASP A 419 1.12 -15.12 20.27
C ASP A 419 1.49 -15.07 21.77
N GLU A 420 2.60 -15.70 22.16
CA GLU A 420 2.99 -15.87 23.57
C GLU A 420 3.32 -14.57 24.33
N ASN A 421 3.38 -13.44 23.62
CA ASN A 421 3.81 -12.14 24.13
C ASN A 421 2.85 -11.01 23.80
N GLY A 422 1.67 -11.31 23.23
CA GLY A 422 0.67 -10.32 22.84
C GLY A 422 0.17 -9.47 24.00
N LEU A 423 -0.49 -8.35 23.69
CA LEU A 423 -1.05 -7.46 24.72
C LEU A 423 -2.13 -8.14 25.58
N ASP A 424 -2.78 -9.19 25.06
CA ASP A 424 -3.67 -10.07 25.82
C ASP A 424 -2.96 -10.65 27.06
N LYS A 425 -1.67 -11.00 26.97
CA LYS A 425 -0.87 -11.44 28.13
C LYS A 425 -0.70 -10.35 29.17
N VAL A 426 -0.55 -9.09 28.75
CA VAL A 426 -0.54 -7.94 29.67
C VAL A 426 -1.90 -7.80 30.36
N SER A 427 -3.00 -7.99 29.64
CA SER A 427 -4.36 -7.99 30.21
C SER A 427 -4.52 -9.07 31.29
N HIS A 428 -4.12 -10.30 31.00
CA HIS A 428 -4.14 -11.42 31.96
C HIS A 428 -3.31 -11.12 33.21
N PHE A 429 -2.09 -10.62 33.02
CA PHE A 429 -1.22 -10.21 34.12
C PHE A 429 -1.86 -9.12 35.01
N LEU A 430 -2.37 -8.03 34.43
CA LEU A 430 -2.94 -6.92 35.18
C LEU A 430 -4.23 -7.29 35.91
N PHE A 431 -5.13 -8.02 35.24
CA PHE A 431 -6.41 -8.40 35.83
C PHE A 431 -6.24 -9.36 37.01
N SER A 432 -5.38 -10.37 36.85
CA SER A 432 -5.07 -11.32 37.92
C SER A 432 -4.34 -10.65 39.10
N THR A 433 -3.47 -9.67 38.82
CA THR A 433 -2.87 -8.81 39.86
C THR A 433 -3.94 -8.06 40.67
N LEU A 434 -4.90 -7.44 40.00
CA LEU A 434 -6.02 -6.73 40.64
C LEU A 434 -6.84 -7.65 41.55
N MET A 435 -7.20 -8.84 41.05
CA MET A 435 -7.99 -9.81 41.82
C MET A 435 -7.23 -10.31 43.06
N ALA A 436 -5.94 -10.64 42.92
CA ALA A 436 -5.12 -11.13 44.02
C ALA A 436 -4.92 -10.07 45.11
N PHE A 437 -4.76 -8.81 44.71
CA PHE A 437 -4.67 -7.68 45.62
C PHE A 437 -5.99 -7.46 46.39
N ARG A 438 -7.14 -7.40 45.69
CA ARG A 438 -8.47 -7.05 46.24
C ARG A 438 -9.09 -8.16 47.10
N ASP A 439 -9.24 -9.36 46.55
CA ASP A 439 -10.15 -10.40 47.08
C ASP A 439 -9.42 -11.62 47.68
N ASN A 440 -8.08 -11.59 47.69
CA ASN A 440 -7.16 -12.66 48.12
C ASN A 440 -6.88 -13.74 47.06
N VAL A 441 -5.76 -14.47 47.22
CA VAL A 441 -5.20 -15.39 46.21
C VAL A 441 -6.18 -16.49 45.77
N ILE A 442 -7.04 -16.97 46.67
CA ILE A 442 -8.03 -18.02 46.37
C ILE A 442 -9.09 -17.54 45.38
N VAL A 443 -9.61 -16.31 45.54
CA VAL A 443 -10.59 -15.72 44.63
C VAL A 443 -9.94 -15.36 43.29
N ALA A 444 -8.70 -14.90 43.30
CA ALA A 444 -7.93 -14.63 42.08
C ALA A 444 -7.69 -15.90 41.26
N ASN A 445 -7.29 -17.00 41.90
CA ASN A 445 -7.16 -18.30 41.24
C ASN A 445 -8.50 -18.76 40.64
N ILE A 446 -9.62 -18.60 41.35
CA ILE A 446 -10.96 -18.96 40.85
C ILE A 446 -11.41 -18.06 39.69
N ALA A 447 -11.11 -16.76 39.72
CA ALA A 447 -11.46 -15.83 38.65
C ALA A 447 -10.60 -16.02 37.39
N SER A 448 -9.28 -16.23 37.56
CA SER A 448 -8.35 -16.52 36.47
C SER A 448 -8.67 -17.84 35.78
N VAL A 449 -8.90 -18.91 36.56
CA VAL A 449 -9.31 -20.22 36.03
C VAL A 449 -10.76 -20.20 35.55
N GLY A 450 -11.63 -19.42 36.18
CA GLY A 450 -13.07 -19.33 35.88
C GLY A 450 -13.37 -18.68 34.53
N ASN A 451 -12.62 -17.65 34.11
CA ASN A 451 -12.76 -17.08 32.77
C ASN A 451 -12.38 -18.09 31.67
N GLU A 452 -11.31 -18.86 31.86
CA GLU A 452 -10.89 -19.91 30.94
C GLU A 452 -11.85 -21.13 30.96
N ILE A 453 -12.42 -21.47 32.13
CA ILE A 453 -13.39 -22.56 32.29
C ILE A 453 -14.79 -22.20 31.76
N VAL A 454 -15.23 -20.93 31.85
CA VAL A 454 -16.52 -20.49 31.29
C VAL A 454 -16.51 -20.60 29.77
N ASP A 455 -15.39 -20.29 29.11
CA ASP A 455 -15.23 -20.52 27.66
C ASP A 455 -15.22 -22.02 27.32
N TYR A 456 -14.58 -22.85 28.14
CA TYR A 456 -14.61 -24.32 28.02
C TYR A 456 -16.01 -24.92 28.25
N LEU A 457 -16.75 -24.45 29.26
CA LEU A 457 -18.12 -24.90 29.57
C LEU A 457 -19.13 -24.41 28.52
N SER A 458 -18.90 -23.22 27.93
CA SER A 458 -19.68 -22.73 26.80
C SER A 458 -19.62 -23.69 25.61
N LEU A 459 -18.52 -24.45 25.45
CA LEU A 459 -18.35 -25.43 24.39
C LEU A 459 -19.29 -26.62 24.52
N ASN A 460 -19.49 -27.14 25.74
CA ASN A 460 -20.40 -28.27 25.98
C ASN A 460 -21.87 -27.85 25.87
N ALA A 461 -22.21 -26.65 26.33
CA ALA A 461 -23.53 -26.06 26.13
C ALA A 461 -23.83 -25.77 24.65
N LYS A 462 -22.85 -25.25 23.88
CA LYS A 462 -22.96 -25.01 22.43
C LYS A 462 -23.04 -26.31 21.63
N LYS A 463 -22.30 -27.36 22.01
CA LYS A 463 -22.44 -28.71 21.41
C LYS A 463 -23.82 -29.30 21.66
N ALA A 464 -24.39 -29.13 22.86
CA ALA A 464 -25.76 -29.53 23.15
C ALA A 464 -26.79 -28.72 22.35
N TYR A 465 -26.58 -27.40 22.21
CA TYR A 465 -27.44 -26.51 21.43
C TYR A 465 -27.41 -26.80 19.92
N ASN A 466 -26.23 -26.97 19.31
CA ASN A 466 -26.09 -27.31 17.88
C ASN A 466 -26.68 -28.70 17.56
N LYS A 467 -26.65 -29.63 18.53
CA LYS A 467 -27.29 -30.94 18.43
C LYS A 467 -28.83 -30.87 18.54
N LEU A 468 -29.36 -29.87 19.24
CA LEU A 468 -30.80 -29.66 19.44
C LEU A 468 -31.47 -28.80 18.35
N PHE A 469 -30.75 -27.85 17.75
CA PHE A 469 -31.35 -26.82 16.88
C PHE A 469 -30.80 -26.74 15.46
N ASN A 470 -29.91 -27.66 15.05
CA ASN A 470 -29.40 -27.81 13.67
C ASN A 470 -28.87 -26.52 13.01
N ASN A 471 -28.47 -25.53 13.80
CA ASN A 471 -27.85 -24.28 13.36
C ASN A 471 -26.36 -24.29 13.73
N LYS A 472 -25.49 -23.96 12.77
CA LYS A 472 -24.04 -23.81 13.01
C LYS A 472 -23.75 -22.41 13.56
N ILE A 473 -23.51 -22.31 14.86
CA ILE A 473 -22.80 -21.15 15.41
C ILE A 473 -21.32 -21.30 15.04
N GLU A 474 -20.75 -20.31 14.35
CA GLU A 474 -19.35 -20.32 13.95
C GLU A 474 -18.41 -20.38 15.16
N ASN A 475 -17.35 -21.18 15.02
CA ASN A 475 -16.36 -21.44 16.07
C ASN A 475 -15.59 -20.15 16.40
N TYR A 476 -15.90 -19.52 17.53
CA TYR A 476 -14.91 -18.70 18.22
C TYR A 476 -13.96 -19.65 18.97
N GLY A 477 -12.65 -19.48 18.75
CA GLY A 477 -11.59 -20.42 19.09
C GLY A 477 -11.60 -20.91 20.55
N THR A 478 -11.21 -22.17 20.73
CA THR A 478 -11.21 -22.92 21.99
C THR A 478 -9.87 -22.83 22.73
N GLY A 479 -9.29 -21.63 22.87
CA GLY A 479 -7.89 -21.45 23.25
C GLY A 479 -7.59 -21.72 24.72
N PHE A 480 -7.21 -22.94 25.06
CA PHE A 480 -6.44 -23.22 26.27
C PHE A 480 -4.99 -22.76 26.00
N ASP A 481 -4.66 -21.50 26.27
CA ASP A 481 -3.31 -20.97 26.06
C ASP A 481 -2.49 -21.05 27.36
N LYS A 482 -1.42 -21.87 27.34
CA LYS A 482 -0.49 -21.97 28.48
C LYS A 482 0.17 -20.62 28.80
N GLY A 483 0.28 -19.73 27.81
CA GLY A 483 0.75 -18.36 27.98
C GLY A 483 -0.16 -17.52 28.87
N ASP A 484 -1.49 -17.63 28.73
CA ASP A 484 -2.46 -16.91 29.55
C ASP A 484 -2.41 -17.34 31.02
N ILE A 485 -2.33 -18.66 31.26
CA ILE A 485 -2.17 -19.22 32.61
C ILE A 485 -0.87 -18.72 33.25
N LYS A 486 0.23 -18.70 32.49
CA LYS A 486 1.51 -18.19 32.98
C LYS A 486 1.43 -16.71 33.33
N ALA A 487 0.80 -15.90 32.48
CA ALA A 487 0.58 -14.48 32.72
C ALA A 487 -0.31 -14.25 33.96
N ASN A 488 -1.38 -15.02 34.11
CA ASN A 488 -2.25 -15.01 35.29
C ASN A 488 -1.45 -15.34 36.57
N ASN A 489 -0.65 -16.41 36.57
CA ASN A 489 0.15 -16.81 37.74
C ASN A 489 1.19 -15.74 38.13
N ALA A 490 1.83 -15.11 37.14
CA ALA A 490 2.75 -14.00 37.37
C ALA A 490 2.03 -12.80 38.00
N GLY A 491 0.83 -12.48 37.52
CA GLY A 491 0.01 -11.41 38.07
C GLY A 491 -0.48 -11.69 39.49
N ILE A 492 -0.94 -12.91 39.78
CA ILE A 492 -1.34 -13.31 41.14
C ILE A 492 -0.18 -13.16 42.13
N SER A 493 1.02 -13.59 41.73
CA SER A 493 2.22 -13.48 42.55
C SER A 493 2.56 -12.02 42.85
N TYR A 494 2.48 -11.15 41.84
CA TYR A 494 2.72 -9.72 42.01
C TYR A 494 1.63 -9.02 42.83
N GLY A 495 0.35 -9.39 42.67
CA GLY A 495 -0.75 -8.87 43.49
C GLY A 495 -0.60 -9.21 44.97
N ALA A 496 -0.11 -10.43 45.27
CA ALA A 496 0.25 -10.82 46.63
C ALA A 496 1.43 -10.01 47.20
N GLU A 497 2.46 -9.76 46.38
CA GLU A 497 3.60 -8.89 46.73
C GLU A 497 3.14 -7.47 47.10
N LEU A 498 2.25 -6.87 46.28
CA LEU A 498 1.68 -5.55 46.55
C LEU A 498 0.86 -5.51 47.85
N LYS A 499 0.12 -6.58 48.14
CA LYS A 499 -0.65 -6.71 49.38
C LYS A 499 0.26 -6.80 50.60
N GLU A 500 1.35 -7.55 50.51
CA GLU A 500 2.37 -7.62 51.56
C GLU A 500 3.05 -6.26 51.77
N ARG A 501 3.30 -5.50 50.69
CA ARG A 501 3.85 -4.14 50.76
C ARG A 501 2.95 -3.18 51.55
N VAL A 502 1.63 -3.26 51.36
CA VAL A 502 0.65 -2.51 52.16
C VAL A 502 0.73 -2.90 53.63
N ILE A 503 0.76 -4.22 53.92
CA ILE A 503 0.82 -4.72 55.30
C ILE A 503 2.11 -4.23 55.98
N LYS A 504 3.28 -4.36 55.34
CA LYS A 504 4.56 -3.88 55.87
C LYS A 504 4.57 -2.37 56.09
N GLY A 505 4.00 -1.60 55.16
CA GLY A 505 3.90 -0.14 55.27
C GLY A 505 2.91 0.35 56.34
N LEU A 506 2.07 -0.51 56.91
CA LEU A 506 1.23 -0.21 58.08
C LEU A 506 1.98 -0.41 59.41
N PHE A 507 3.13 -1.10 59.41
CA PHE A 507 3.93 -1.42 60.59
C PHE A 507 5.30 -0.70 60.62
N GLN A 508 5.50 0.27 59.73
CA GLN A 508 6.59 1.26 59.75
C GLN A 508 6.01 2.63 60.02
#